data_AF-A0A1Q3BW76-F1
#
_entry.id   AF-A0A1Q3BW76-F1
#
_cell.length_a   1.000
_cell.length_b   1.000
_cell.length_c   1.000
_cell.angle_alpha   90.00
_cell.angle_beta   90.00
_cell.angle_gamma   90.00
#
_symmetry.space_group_name_H-M   'P 1'
#
loop_
_entity.id
_entity.type
_entity.pdbx_description
1 polymer ?
#
loop_
_entity_poly.entity_id
_entity_poly.type
_entity_poly.pdbx_seq_one_letter_code
_entity_poly.pdbx_strand_id
1 'polypeptide(L)'
;MNQKTTTTWLTSDNKIIESIHPPSEKIQINVQNNQIQAAPFKLQNETSSNQTTQKTNKIIEQNNYSNRYLQTLGTQLSRIENIIQDKKLHSKEETKNQDQKIKPLFTPYKIPSSQIKQLTLNEINERLRQIVPDSPELDTPSLITTTSTPRTPHKDKNKV
;
A
#
# COMPACT_ATOMS: atom_id res chain seq x y z
N MET A 1 3.02 -14.48 -10.34
CA MET A 1 4.35 -13.90 -10.03
C MET A 1 4.60 -12.81 -11.06
N ASN A 2 4.89 -11.58 -10.64
CA ASN A 2 5.37 -10.56 -11.58
C ASN A 2 6.84 -10.90 -11.86
N GLN A 3 7.12 -11.44 -13.05
CA GLN A 3 8.48 -11.78 -13.43
C GLN A 3 9.27 -10.49 -13.64
N LYS A 4 10.44 -10.36 -13.00
CA LYS A 4 11.36 -9.28 -13.34
C LYS A 4 11.81 -9.50 -14.78
N THR A 5 11.54 -8.53 -15.64
CA THR A 5 12.02 -8.55 -17.01
C THR A 5 13.51 -8.22 -16.99
N THR A 6 14.33 -9.23 -17.19
CA THR A 6 15.75 -9.10 -17.47
C THR A 6 15.96 -8.78 -18.94
N THR A 7 17.02 -8.03 -19.23
CA THR A 7 17.45 -7.75 -20.61
C THR A 7 18.71 -8.55 -20.90
N THR A 8 18.79 -9.10 -22.11
CA THR A 8 19.99 -9.78 -22.60
C THR A 8 20.91 -8.77 -23.29
N TRP A 9 22.15 -8.70 -22.83
CA TRP A 9 23.18 -7.80 -23.31
C TRP A 9 24.28 -8.59 -24.02
N LEU A 10 24.69 -8.12 -25.20
CA LEU A 10 25.84 -8.65 -25.91
C LEU A 10 27.06 -7.79 -25.61
N THR A 11 28.10 -8.39 -25.02
CA THR A 11 29.35 -7.67 -24.74
C THR A 11 30.20 -7.51 -26.00
N SER A 12 31.21 -6.65 -25.92
CA SER A 12 32.17 -6.45 -27.00
C SER A 12 33.01 -7.69 -27.31
N ASP A 13 33.13 -8.60 -26.35
CA ASP A 13 33.79 -9.89 -26.48
C ASP A 13 32.82 -10.99 -26.94
N ASN A 14 31.65 -10.61 -27.45
CA ASN A 14 30.57 -11.51 -27.90
C ASN A 14 30.03 -12.45 -26.80
N LYS A 15 30.18 -12.09 -25.52
CA LYS A 15 29.54 -12.82 -24.41
C LYS A 15 28.13 -12.30 -24.19
N ILE A 16 27.25 -13.20 -23.77
CA ILE A 16 25.86 -12.86 -23.46
C ILE A 16 25.72 -12.73 -21.94
N ILE A 17 25.21 -11.60 -21.47
CA ILE A 17 24.95 -11.31 -20.07
C ILE A 17 23.47 -11.00 -19.90
N GLU A 18 22.83 -11.60 -18.90
CA GLU A 18 21.45 -11.29 -18.55
C GLU A 18 21.40 -10.42 -17.30
N SER A 19 20.82 -9.22 -17.42
CA SER A 19 20.70 -8.29 -16.31
C SER A 19 19.56 -7.31 -16.52
N ILE A 20 18.98 -6.82 -15.43
CA ILE A 20 17.90 -5.82 -15.45
C ILE A 20 18.38 -4.49 -16.03
N HIS A 21 19.59 -4.09 -15.62
CA HIS A 21 20.25 -2.86 -16.08
C HIS A 21 21.44 -3.17 -16.99
N PRO A 22 21.90 -2.21 -17.82
CA PRO A 22 23.12 -2.39 -18.60
C PRO A 22 24.32 -2.76 -17.72
N PRO A 23 25.16 -3.73 -18.14
CA PRO A 23 26.33 -4.12 -17.36
C PRO A 23 27.39 -3.01 -17.34
N SER A 24 28.32 -3.09 -16.39
CA SER A 24 29.47 -2.19 -16.31
C SER A 24 30.55 -2.46 -17.38
N GLU A 25 30.28 -3.39 -18.30
CA GLU A 25 31.16 -3.81 -19.38
C GLU A 25 30.78 -3.14 -20.70
N LYS A 26 31.72 -3.11 -21.66
CA LYS A 26 31.44 -2.55 -22.98
C LYS A 26 30.50 -3.48 -23.75
N ILE A 27 29.38 -2.95 -24.23
CA ILE A 27 28.34 -3.68 -24.97
C ILE A 27 28.29 -3.30 -26.44
N GLN A 28 27.72 -4.20 -27.24
CA GLN A 28 27.35 -3.97 -28.63
C GLN A 28 25.87 -3.60 -28.70
N ILE A 29 25.53 -2.54 -29.42
CA ILE A 29 24.15 -2.11 -29.66
C ILE A 29 23.93 -2.10 -31.17
N ASN A 30 22.89 -2.79 -31.62
CA ASN A 30 22.51 -2.83 -33.03
C ASN A 30 21.48 -1.73 -33.31
N VAL A 31 21.82 -0.76 -34.16
CA VAL A 31 20.96 0.36 -34.55
C VAL A 31 20.93 0.46 -36.07
N GLN A 32 19.75 0.29 -36.68
CA GLN A 32 19.53 0.48 -38.12
C GLN A 32 20.60 -0.23 -39.00
N ASN A 33 20.86 -1.51 -38.73
CA ASN A 33 21.87 -2.37 -39.36
C ASN A 33 23.34 -2.03 -39.06
N ASN A 34 23.61 -1.01 -38.25
CA ASN A 34 24.95 -0.73 -37.74
C ASN A 34 25.13 -1.31 -36.35
N GLN A 35 26.35 -1.75 -36.06
CA GLN A 35 26.74 -2.14 -34.72
C GLN A 35 27.60 -1.05 -34.10
N ILE A 36 27.14 -0.49 -32.98
CA ILE A 36 27.88 0.50 -32.20
C ILE A 36 28.36 -0.10 -30.89
N GLN A 37 29.51 0.37 -30.40
CA GLN A 37 30.02 0.02 -29.08
C GLN A 37 29.66 1.09 -28.06
N ALA A 38 29.14 0.68 -26.92
CA ALA A 38 28.88 1.57 -25.79
C ALA A 38 29.63 1.07 -24.55
N ALA A 39 30.30 1.97 -23.85
CA ALA A 39 30.96 1.69 -22.58
C ALA A 39 30.38 2.62 -21.51
N PRO A 40 30.06 2.13 -20.31
CA PRO A 40 29.53 2.96 -19.23
C PRO A 40 30.57 3.93 -18.70
N PHE A 41 31.86 3.56 -18.73
CA PHE A 41 32.96 4.42 -18.35
C PHE A 41 34.05 4.38 -19.41
N LYS A 42 34.73 5.52 -19.60
CA LYS A 42 35.91 5.63 -20.46
C LYS A 42 37.09 6.10 -19.63
N LEU A 43 38.27 5.56 -19.93
CA LEU A 43 39.52 6.06 -19.35
C LEU A 43 39.97 7.31 -20.10
N GLN A 44 40.63 8.22 -19.39
CA GLN A 44 41.27 9.38 -19.99
C GLN A 44 42.49 8.95 -20.79
N ASN A 45 42.85 9.74 -21.80
CA ASN A 45 44.09 9.54 -22.52
C ASN A 45 45.14 10.51 -21.96
N GLU A 46 46.13 10.00 -21.22
CA GLU A 46 47.19 10.82 -20.62
C GLU A 46 48.40 11.02 -21.54
N THR A 47 48.46 10.30 -22.65
CA THR A 47 49.66 10.23 -23.50
C THR A 47 49.86 11.45 -24.40
N SER A 48 48.85 12.30 -24.57
CA SER A 48 48.96 13.53 -25.38
C SER A 48 48.57 14.77 -24.57
N SER A 49 49.50 15.70 -24.36
CA SER A 49 49.27 16.93 -23.59
C SER A 49 48.62 18.07 -24.40
N ASN A 50 48.12 17.78 -25.61
CA ASN A 50 47.51 18.82 -26.43
C ASN A 50 46.18 19.31 -25.82
N GLN A 51 45.81 20.56 -26.13
CA GLN A 51 44.64 21.22 -25.54
C GLN A 51 43.33 20.46 -25.84
N THR A 52 43.25 19.81 -27.00
CA THR A 52 42.09 19.00 -27.40
C THR A 52 41.91 17.80 -26.49
N THR A 53 42.98 17.05 -26.19
CA THR A 53 42.90 15.90 -25.29
C THR A 53 42.52 16.30 -23.88
N GLN A 54 43.03 17.43 -23.37
CA GLN A 54 42.63 17.94 -22.06
C GLN A 54 41.13 18.28 -22.00
N LYS A 55 40.59 18.94 -23.03
CA LYS A 55 39.14 19.24 -23.11
C LYS A 55 38.30 17.96 -23.19
N THR A 56 38.74 16.98 -23.99
CA THR A 56 38.08 15.68 -24.11
C THR A 56 38.11 14.91 -22.78
N ASN A 57 39.22 14.92 -22.04
CA ASN A 57 39.32 14.25 -20.75
C ASN A 57 38.33 14.83 -19.74
N LYS A 58 38.13 16.16 -19.70
CA LYS A 58 37.10 16.79 -18.85
C LYS A 58 35.67 16.32 -19.22
N ILE A 59 35.38 16.16 -20.51
CA ILE A 59 34.09 15.61 -20.96
C ILE A 59 33.94 14.15 -20.50
N ILE A 60 35.01 13.35 -20.60
CA ILE A 60 35.02 11.97 -20.12
C ILE A 60 34.76 11.91 -18.61
N GLU A 61 35.40 12.75 -17.81
CA GLU A 61 35.18 12.84 -16.35
C GLU A 61 33.73 13.13 -16.02
N GLN A 62 33.15 14.17 -16.65
CA GLN A 62 31.76 14.55 -16.43
C GLN A 62 30.81 13.41 -16.82
N ASN A 63 31.00 12.81 -17.99
CA ASN A 63 30.16 11.71 -18.46
C ASN A 63 30.27 10.48 -17.55
N ASN A 64 31.47 10.14 -17.09
CA ASN A 64 31.67 9.05 -16.14
C ASN A 64 30.93 9.34 -14.83
N TYR A 65 31.02 10.56 -14.29
CA TYR A 65 30.32 10.93 -13.07
C TYR A 65 28.80 10.84 -13.23
N SER A 66 28.26 11.37 -14.34
CA SER A 66 26.84 11.25 -14.68
C SER A 66 26.40 9.79 -14.82
N ASN A 67 27.18 8.95 -15.48
CA ASN A 67 26.87 7.53 -15.66
C ASN A 67 26.84 6.79 -14.32
N ARG A 68 27.74 7.12 -13.37
CA ARG A 68 27.71 6.58 -12.01
C ARG A 68 26.43 6.96 -11.27
N TYR A 69 25.96 8.19 -11.44
CA TYR A 69 24.69 8.63 -10.86
C TYR A 69 23.50 7.86 -11.44
N LEU A 70 23.45 7.70 -12.77
CA LEU A 70 22.41 6.92 -13.45
C LEU A 70 22.37 5.46 -13.00
N GLN A 71 23.53 4.81 -12.85
CA GLN A 71 23.61 3.45 -12.31
C GLN A 71 23.05 3.35 -10.88
N THR A 72 23.32 4.38 -10.07
CA THR A 72 22.84 4.47 -8.69
C THR A 72 21.32 4.61 -8.66
N LEU A 73 20.75 5.47 -9.49
CA LEU A 73 19.30 5.63 -9.65
C LEU A 73 18.64 4.31 -10.08
N GLY A 74 19.17 3.64 -11.10
CA GLY A 74 18.65 2.33 -11.55
C GLY A 74 18.65 1.29 -10.43
N THR A 75 19.74 1.23 -9.65
CA THR A 75 19.85 0.32 -8.49
C THR A 75 18.82 0.65 -7.41
N GLN A 76 18.60 1.93 -7.11
CA GLN A 76 17.60 2.36 -6.12
C GLN A 76 16.17 2.03 -6.58
N LEU A 77 15.86 2.25 -7.86
CA LEU A 77 14.56 1.89 -8.43
C LEU A 77 14.30 0.38 -8.30
N SER A 78 15.29 -0.47 -8.63
CA SER A 78 15.15 -1.92 -8.43
C SER A 78 14.94 -2.31 -6.97
N ARG A 79 15.54 -1.60 -6.01
CA ARG A 79 15.27 -1.85 -4.57
C ARG A 79 13.85 -1.48 -4.20
N ILE A 80 13.36 -0.33 -4.65
CA ILE A 80 11.99 0.13 -4.41
C ILE A 80 10.98 -0.86 -5.01
N GLU A 81 11.20 -1.29 -6.25
CA GLU A 81 10.37 -2.30 -6.92
C GLU A 81 10.28 -3.59 -6.09
N ASN A 82 11.41 -4.09 -5.57
CA ASN A 82 11.41 -5.28 -4.72
C ASN A 82 10.56 -5.08 -3.47
N ILE A 83 10.78 -3.97 -2.74
CA ILE A 83 10.02 -3.65 -1.52
C ILE A 83 8.51 -3.59 -1.81
N ILE A 84 8.10 -3.01 -2.96
CA ILE A 84 6.70 -2.95 -3.35
C ILE A 84 6.14 -4.35 -3.66
N GLN A 85 6.89 -5.20 -4.37
CA GLN A 85 6.45 -6.57 -4.65
C GLN A 85 6.33 -7.40 -3.37
N ASP A 86 7.30 -7.28 -2.45
CA ASP A 86 7.31 -8.01 -1.17
C ASP A 86 6.09 -7.63 -0.32
N LYS A 87 5.78 -6.33 -0.20
CA LYS A 87 4.57 -5.84 0.49
C LYS A 87 3.29 -6.38 -0.13
N LYS A 88 3.21 -6.44 -1.47
CA LYS A 88 2.05 -6.99 -2.18
C LYS A 88 1.88 -8.49 -1.93
N LEU A 89 2.99 -9.22 -1.80
CA LEU A 89 2.97 -10.65 -1.48
C LEU A 89 2.44 -10.87 -0.06
N HIS A 90 2.99 -10.17 0.93
CA HIS A 90 2.56 -10.27 2.33
C HIS A 90 1.10 -9.84 2.54
N SER A 91 0.64 -8.76 1.89
CA SER A 91 -0.77 -8.35 1.96
C SER A 91 -1.75 -9.41 1.42
N LYS A 92 -1.34 -10.18 0.40
CA LYS A 92 -2.12 -11.32 -0.14
C LYS A 92 -2.11 -12.54 0.77
N GLU A 93 -1.03 -12.76 1.51
CA GLU A 93 -0.93 -13.85 2.50
C GLU A 93 -1.75 -13.53 3.75
N GLU A 94 -1.78 -12.27 4.18
CA GLU A 94 -2.64 -11.80 5.28
C GLU A 94 -4.12 -12.00 4.94
N THR A 95 -4.56 -11.69 3.72
CA THR A 95 -5.96 -11.90 3.31
C THR A 95 -6.35 -13.37 3.20
N LYS A 96 -5.41 -14.27 2.88
CA LYS A 96 -5.68 -15.73 2.89
C LYS A 96 -5.72 -16.33 4.30
N ASN A 97 -5.02 -15.73 5.26
CA ASN A 97 -5.03 -16.17 6.65
C ASN A 97 -6.14 -15.52 7.50
N GLN A 98 -6.81 -14.46 7.02
CA GLN A 98 -7.94 -13.84 7.72
C GLN A 98 -9.24 -14.66 7.71
N ASP A 99 -9.35 -15.72 6.90
CA ASP A 99 -10.45 -16.69 7.02
C ASP A 99 -10.31 -17.59 8.26
N GLN A 100 -9.19 -17.50 8.99
CA GLN A 100 -9.14 -17.97 10.38
C GLN A 100 -9.93 -17.00 11.26
N LYS A 101 -11.25 -17.18 11.22
CA LYS A 101 -12.29 -16.56 12.05
C LYS A 101 -11.76 -16.21 13.44
N ILE A 102 -11.21 -15.00 13.60
CA ILE A 102 -10.67 -14.53 14.86
C ILE A 102 -11.85 -14.51 15.83
N LYS A 103 -11.85 -15.43 16.80
CA LYS A 103 -12.89 -15.44 17.83
C LYS A 103 -12.79 -14.09 18.56
N PRO A 104 -13.89 -13.34 18.69
CA PRO A 104 -13.84 -12.06 19.37
C PRO A 104 -13.42 -12.29 20.83
N LEU A 105 -12.53 -11.43 21.34
CA LEU A 105 -12.03 -11.50 22.71
C LEU A 105 -13.16 -11.43 23.75
N PHE A 106 -14.27 -10.79 23.38
CA PHE A 106 -15.48 -10.71 24.19
C PHE A 106 -16.70 -11.01 23.32
N THR A 107 -17.58 -11.88 23.83
CA THR A 107 -18.93 -12.06 23.28
C THR A 107 -19.92 -11.52 24.32
N PRO A 108 -20.71 -10.49 24.00
CA PRO A 108 -21.72 -10.00 24.91
C PRO A 108 -22.71 -11.11 25.27
N TYR A 109 -23.01 -11.26 26.56
CA TYR A 109 -24.03 -12.19 27.01
C TYR A 109 -25.39 -11.78 26.44
N LYS A 110 -26.04 -12.68 25.69
CA LYS A 110 -27.41 -12.49 25.22
C LYS A 110 -28.36 -13.17 26.19
N ILE A 111 -29.21 -12.38 26.85
CA ILE A 111 -30.28 -12.92 27.69
C ILE A 111 -31.21 -13.74 26.78
N PRO A 112 -31.38 -15.05 27.03
CA PRO A 112 -32.32 -15.89 26.27
C PRO A 112 -33.71 -15.27 26.26
N SER A 113 -34.37 -15.26 25.11
CA SER A 113 -35.75 -14.73 25.01
C SER A 113 -36.72 -15.44 25.95
N SER A 114 -36.48 -16.71 26.29
CA SER A 114 -37.25 -17.45 27.29
C SER A 114 -37.17 -16.87 28.69
N GLN A 115 -36.12 -16.10 29.00
CA GLN A 115 -35.93 -15.41 30.27
C GLN A 115 -36.47 -13.98 30.25
N ILE A 116 -36.80 -13.44 29.07
CA ILE A 116 -37.39 -12.11 28.92
C ILE A 116 -38.89 -12.24 29.14
N LYS A 117 -39.35 -11.95 30.36
CA LYS A 117 -40.78 -11.84 30.66
C LYS A 117 -41.26 -10.41 30.34
N GLN A 118 -42.27 -10.29 29.49
CA GLN A 118 -42.98 -9.03 29.33
C GLN A 118 -43.90 -8.85 30.54
N LEU A 119 -43.67 -7.79 31.32
CA LEU A 119 -44.43 -7.47 32.51
C LEU A 119 -45.57 -6.51 32.18
N THR A 120 -46.70 -6.70 32.84
CA THR A 120 -47.80 -5.74 32.84
C THR A 120 -47.44 -4.52 33.69
N LEU A 121 -48.10 -3.38 33.46
CA LEU A 121 -47.82 -2.14 34.19
C LEU A 121 -47.94 -2.32 35.72
N ASN A 122 -48.91 -3.11 36.16
CA ASN A 122 -49.12 -3.39 37.58
C ASN A 122 -47.97 -4.21 38.17
N GLU A 123 -47.48 -5.24 37.46
CA GLU A 123 -46.31 -6.01 37.90
C GLU A 123 -45.03 -5.15 37.94
N ILE A 124 -44.89 -4.19 37.03
CA ILE A 124 -43.78 -3.24 37.04
C ILE A 124 -43.83 -2.36 38.29
N ASN A 125 -45.00 -1.79 38.61
CA ASN A 125 -45.18 -0.95 39.78
C ASN A 125 -44.90 -1.71 41.09
N GLU A 126 -45.38 -2.95 41.22
CA GLU A 126 -45.10 -3.80 42.38
C GLU A 126 -43.61 -4.11 42.54
N ARG A 127 -42.90 -4.40 41.44
CA ARG A 127 -41.45 -4.63 41.47
C ARG A 127 -40.68 -3.36 41.83
N LEU A 128 -41.11 -2.20 41.36
CA LEU A 128 -40.50 -0.92 41.69
C LEU A 128 -40.66 -0.58 43.18
N ARG A 129 -41.81 -0.86 43.79
CA ARG A 129 -42.03 -0.72 45.24
C ARG A 129 -41.08 -1.57 46.08
N GLN A 130 -40.71 -2.76 45.61
CA GLN A 130 -39.74 -3.63 46.30
C GLN A 130 -38.30 -3.10 46.20
N ILE A 131 -37.99 -2.24 45.23
CA ILE A 131 -36.65 -1.66 45.02
C ILE A 131 -36.55 -0.29 45.69
N VAL A 132 -37.64 0.47 45.73
CA VAL A 132 -37.75 1.77 46.39
C VAL A 132 -39.03 1.78 47.25
N PRO A 133 -38.93 1.48 48.56
CA PRO A 133 -40.10 1.30 49.43
C PRO A 133 -41.03 2.51 49.51
N ASP A 134 -40.50 3.74 49.40
CA ASP A 134 -41.24 5.00 49.59
C ASP A 134 -41.45 5.77 48.27
N SER A 135 -41.83 5.08 47.18
CA SER A 135 -42.18 5.75 45.93
C SER A 135 -43.63 6.28 45.97
N PRO A 136 -43.87 7.60 45.79
CA PRO A 136 -45.23 8.15 45.77
C PRO A 136 -46.01 7.60 44.56
N GLU A 137 -47.31 7.33 44.74
CA GLU A 137 -48.17 6.87 43.65
C GLU A 137 -48.15 7.87 42.50
N LEU A 138 -47.78 7.39 41.31
CA LEU A 138 -47.94 8.15 40.08
C LEU A 138 -49.43 8.15 39.74
N ASP A 139 -50.10 9.28 39.98
CA ASP A 139 -51.46 9.50 39.47
C ASP A 139 -51.47 9.21 37.96
N THR A 140 -52.37 8.33 37.54
CA THR A 140 -52.57 7.97 36.14
C THR A 140 -52.81 9.22 35.30
N PRO A 141 -51.96 9.54 34.30
CA PRO A 141 -52.32 10.57 33.34
C PRO A 141 -53.40 10.03 32.41
N SER A 142 -54.54 10.72 32.39
CA SER A 142 -55.59 10.55 31.39
C SER A 142 -55.00 10.53 29.98
N LEU A 143 -55.56 9.65 29.14
CA LEU A 143 -55.26 9.48 27.71
C LEU A 143 -55.00 10.81 27.00
N ILE A 144 -53.73 11.15 26.80
CA ILE A 144 -53.32 12.08 25.75
C ILE A 144 -52.92 11.26 24.53
N THR A 145 -53.85 11.21 23.57
CA THR A 145 -53.58 10.73 22.21
C THR A 145 -52.56 11.67 21.59
N THR A 146 -51.30 11.26 21.49
CA THR A 146 -50.32 11.94 20.65
C THR A 146 -50.18 11.18 19.34
N THR A 147 -50.83 11.70 18.30
CA THR A 147 -50.68 11.25 16.92
C THR A 147 -49.23 11.46 16.50
N SER A 148 -48.46 10.39 16.34
CA SER A 148 -47.12 10.45 15.78
C SER A 148 -47.20 10.52 14.25
N THR A 149 -47.05 11.71 13.69
CA THR A 149 -46.81 11.87 12.25
C THR A 149 -45.41 11.31 11.91
N PRO A 150 -45.27 10.41 10.91
CA PRO A 150 -43.96 9.88 10.55
C PRO A 150 -43.07 10.96 9.93
N ARG A 151 -41.88 11.20 10.51
CA ARG A 151 -40.88 12.09 9.93
C ARG A 151 -40.08 11.33 8.86
N THR A 152 -40.16 11.78 7.61
CA THR A 152 -39.37 11.25 6.48
C THR A 152 -37.87 11.52 6.65
N PRO A 153 -36.98 10.67 6.08
CA PRO A 153 -35.54 10.78 6.28
C PRO A 153 -34.95 12.00 5.57
N HIS A 154 -34.11 12.74 6.28
CA HIS A 154 -33.39 13.91 5.77
C HIS A 154 -32.26 13.46 4.83
N LYS A 155 -32.35 13.83 3.55
CA LYS A 155 -31.32 13.56 2.54
C LYS A 155 -30.18 14.56 2.69
N ASP A 156 -29.01 14.05 3.06
CA ASP A 156 -27.77 14.82 3.22
C ASP A 156 -27.36 15.45 1.88
N LYS A 157 -27.11 16.76 1.88
CA LYS A 157 -26.70 17.54 0.71
C LYS A 157 -25.53 18.43 1.10
N ASN A 158 -24.36 17.82 1.29
CA ASN A 158 -23.10 18.52 1.14
C ASN A 158 -22.26 17.81 0.09
N LYS A 159 -22.47 18.24 -1.16
CA LYS A 159 -21.54 18.07 -2.27
C LYS A 159 -21.67 19.28 -3.19
N VAL A 160 -20.88 20.32 -2.92
CA VAL A 160 -20.00 21.04 -3.85
C VAL A 160 -18.90 21.66 -3.00
#